data_AF-A0A9K3LR84-F1
#
_entry.id   AF-A0A9K3LR84-F1
#
_cell.length_a   1.000
_cell.length_b   1.000
_cell.length_c   1.000
_cell.angle_alpha   90.00
_cell.angle_beta   90.00
_cell.angle_gamma   90.00
#
_symmetry.space_group_name_H-M   'P 1'
#
loop_
_entity.id
_entity.type
_entity.pdbx_description
1 polymer ?
#
loop_
_entity_poly.entity_id
_entity_poly.type
_entity_poly.pdbx_seq_one_letter_code
_entity_poly.pdbx_strand_id
1 'polypeptide(L)'
;MDDSIHLELTGSSWSLEESLKEIDETLAVSNSKRCRSIRLTNFDVDTAVAAKLVNILQNSQHAVLNLQFMECTGHVGIVVAVALTTTALKSLTVSIGSHSTATSILDPIAHSIGVGLQTSNSNLQTLELKSASNVFFTLSAAAAFSLEEGMGANKSLQRFYMDGCRFAERNAVQALARGMKNLGTLRDVRLASCFSQNGHPLDDDSIAQLIHGIAHNSNLERLDVSGNKCLDRGIVALATLLDRTKIQSLDLSSQCIDQEESMIFHDW
;
A
#
# COMPACT_ATOMS: atom_id res chain seq x y z
N MET A 1 -22.35 22.60 -3.08
CA MET A 1 -22.03 21.54 -2.11
C MET A 1 -21.81 20.27 -2.92
N ASP A 2 -20.70 19.57 -2.73
CA ASP A 2 -20.43 18.33 -3.45
C ASP A 2 -21.50 17.30 -3.05
N ASP A 3 -22.25 16.82 -4.03
CA ASP A 3 -23.42 15.95 -3.82
C ASP A 3 -22.96 14.48 -3.77
N SER A 4 -21.99 14.23 -2.88
CA SER A 4 -21.28 12.96 -2.73
C SER A 4 -21.58 12.30 -1.40
N ILE A 5 -21.52 10.96 -1.40
CA ILE A 5 -21.62 10.14 -0.20
C ILE A 5 -20.25 9.52 0.09
N HIS A 6 -19.97 9.39 1.38
CA HIS A 6 -18.85 8.61 1.91
C HIS A 6 -19.47 7.45 2.69
N LEU A 7 -19.26 6.23 2.22
CA LEU A 7 -19.63 5.03 2.95
C LEU A 7 -18.51 4.74 3.96
N GLU A 8 -18.84 4.81 5.24
CA GLU A 8 -17.91 4.54 6.33
C GLU A 8 -18.51 3.49 7.27
N LEU A 9 -17.87 2.32 7.33
CA LEU A 9 -18.29 1.21 8.17
C LEU A 9 -17.20 0.90 9.18
N THR A 10 -17.56 0.77 10.45
CA THR A 10 -16.63 0.42 11.52
C THR A 10 -17.27 -0.64 12.40
N GLY A 11 -16.73 -1.86 12.43
CA GLY A 11 -17.39 -2.92 13.20
C GLY A 11 -16.57 -4.19 13.35
N SER A 12 -15.97 -4.39 14.52
CA SER A 12 -15.21 -5.60 14.88
C SER A 12 -16.09 -6.79 15.31
N SER A 13 -17.41 -6.63 15.36
CA SER A 13 -18.34 -7.61 15.93
C SER A 13 -19.75 -7.58 15.32
N TRP A 14 -19.91 -6.98 14.14
CA TRP A 14 -21.23 -6.89 13.51
C TRP A 14 -21.65 -8.24 12.96
N SER A 15 -22.93 -8.56 13.09
CA SER A 15 -23.52 -9.64 12.32
C SER A 15 -23.53 -9.28 10.83
N LEU A 16 -23.60 -10.30 9.97
CA LEU A 16 -23.75 -10.08 8.52
C LEU A 16 -25.01 -9.25 8.21
N GLU A 17 -26.12 -9.47 8.92
CA GLU A 17 -27.36 -8.74 8.70
C GLU A 17 -27.21 -7.25 9.01
N GLU A 18 -26.59 -6.90 10.14
CA GLU A 18 -26.31 -5.50 10.52
C GLU A 18 -25.38 -4.83 9.50
N SER A 19 -24.36 -5.56 9.06
CA SER A 19 -23.41 -5.12 8.04
C SER A 19 -24.07 -4.73 6.72
N LEU A 20 -24.95 -5.60 6.21
CA LEU A 20 -25.66 -5.35 4.96
C LEU A 20 -26.69 -4.23 5.13
N LYS A 21 -27.36 -4.18 6.27
CA LYS A 21 -28.33 -3.14 6.59
C LYS A 21 -27.69 -1.75 6.62
N GLU A 22 -26.55 -1.58 7.28
CA GLU A 22 -25.84 -0.29 7.34
C GLU A 22 -25.42 0.20 5.95
N ILE A 23 -24.94 -0.71 5.09
CA ILE A 23 -24.61 -0.39 3.70
C ILE A 23 -25.86 0.11 2.97
N ASP A 24 -26.98 -0.60 3.11
CA ASP A 24 -28.24 -0.23 2.45
C ASP A 24 -28.81 1.08 2.97
N GLU A 25 -28.79 1.31 4.28
CA GLU A 25 -29.25 2.57 4.88
C GLU A 25 -28.39 3.76 4.43
N THR A 26 -27.06 3.60 4.40
CA THR A 26 -26.14 4.64 3.93
C THR A 26 -26.39 5.01 2.47
N LEU A 27 -26.73 4.03 1.62
CA LEU A 27 -27.04 4.25 0.20
C LEU A 27 -28.50 4.69 -0.05
N ALA A 28 -29.42 4.41 0.86
CA ALA A 28 -30.84 4.77 0.72
C ALA A 28 -31.13 6.22 1.12
N VAL A 29 -30.37 6.79 2.08
CA VAL A 29 -30.47 8.21 2.48
C VAL A 29 -30.16 9.16 1.30
N SER A 30 -29.64 8.62 0.20
CA SER A 30 -28.95 9.39 -0.81
C SER A 30 -29.59 9.35 -2.19
N ASN A 31 -30.92 9.37 -2.30
CA ASN A 31 -31.76 9.24 -3.52
C ASN A 31 -31.31 9.96 -4.83
N SER A 32 -30.24 10.77 -4.83
CA SER A 32 -29.57 11.33 -6.01
C SER A 32 -28.02 11.42 -5.94
N LYS A 33 -27.38 11.06 -4.83
CA LYS A 33 -25.94 11.32 -4.58
C LYS A 33 -25.07 10.15 -5.00
N ARG A 34 -23.84 10.45 -5.42
CA ARG A 34 -22.88 9.43 -5.87
C ARG A 34 -21.95 9.04 -4.74
N CYS A 35 -21.79 7.74 -4.47
CA CYS A 35 -20.71 7.28 -3.59
C CYS A 35 -19.37 7.59 -4.25
N ARG A 36 -18.53 8.37 -3.56
CA ARG A 36 -17.18 8.77 -4.01
C ARG A 36 -16.08 8.12 -3.18
N SER A 37 -16.39 7.67 -1.98
CA SER A 37 -15.43 7.12 -1.04
C SER A 37 -16.04 5.97 -0.27
N ILE A 38 -15.27 4.91 -0.09
CA ILE A 38 -15.61 3.78 0.76
C ILE A 38 -14.47 3.58 1.76
N ARG A 39 -14.79 3.56 3.05
CA ARG A 39 -13.88 3.24 4.14
C ARG A 39 -14.50 2.12 4.98
N LEU A 40 -13.77 1.02 5.14
CA LEU A 40 -14.09 -0.02 6.11
C LEU A 40 -12.99 -0.04 7.17
N THR A 41 -13.37 -0.16 8.43
CA THR A 41 -12.44 -0.22 9.56
C THR A 41 -12.78 -1.41 10.47
N ASN A 42 -11.77 -2.21 10.83
CA ASN A 42 -11.90 -3.37 11.71
C ASN A 42 -13.02 -4.32 11.26
N PHE A 43 -13.07 -4.63 9.96
CA PHE A 43 -14.23 -5.26 9.34
C PHE A 43 -13.85 -6.57 8.66
N ASP A 44 -14.61 -7.65 8.88
CA ASP A 44 -14.45 -8.88 8.11
C ASP A 44 -15.27 -8.82 6.81
N VAL A 45 -14.58 -8.74 5.69
CA VAL A 45 -15.20 -8.63 4.36
C VAL A 45 -15.55 -10.04 3.88
N ASP A 46 -16.63 -10.59 4.39
CA ASP A 46 -17.12 -11.90 3.95
C ASP A 46 -17.64 -11.87 2.50
N THR A 47 -18.08 -13.03 1.98
CA THR A 47 -18.55 -13.17 0.60
C THR A 47 -19.74 -12.26 0.28
N ALA A 48 -20.67 -12.07 1.21
CA ALA A 48 -21.88 -11.28 0.99
C ALA A 48 -21.57 -9.78 1.01
N VAL A 49 -20.74 -9.34 1.96
CA VAL A 49 -20.24 -7.96 2.02
C VAL A 49 -19.39 -7.65 0.79
N ALA A 50 -18.49 -8.55 0.39
CA ALA A 50 -17.68 -8.39 -0.82
C ALA A 50 -18.57 -8.25 -2.06
N ALA A 51 -19.59 -9.10 -2.22
CA ALA A 51 -20.52 -9.02 -3.35
C ALA A 51 -21.28 -7.68 -3.37
N LYS A 52 -21.71 -7.18 -2.21
CA LYS A 52 -22.36 -5.88 -2.10
C LYS A 52 -21.44 -4.74 -2.50
N LEU A 53 -20.20 -4.74 -2.01
CA LEU A 53 -19.19 -3.74 -2.38
C LEU A 53 -18.85 -3.78 -3.87
N VAL A 54 -18.72 -4.97 -4.45
CA VAL A 54 -18.52 -5.16 -5.89
C VAL A 54 -19.68 -4.58 -6.69
N ASN A 55 -20.93 -4.81 -6.28
CA ASN A 55 -22.10 -4.20 -6.93
C ASN A 55 -22.06 -2.67 -6.88
N ILE A 56 -21.63 -2.09 -5.76
CA ILE A 56 -21.45 -0.63 -5.62
C ILE A 56 -20.38 -0.12 -6.58
N LEU A 57 -19.23 -0.81 -6.68
CA LEU A 57 -18.10 -0.43 -7.54
C LEU A 57 -18.41 -0.57 -9.04
N GLN A 58 -19.25 -1.52 -9.42
CA GLN A 58 -19.65 -1.74 -10.81
C GLN A 58 -20.85 -0.88 -11.23
N ASN A 59 -21.61 -0.34 -10.28
CA ASN A 59 -22.71 0.55 -10.57
C ASN A 59 -22.20 1.92 -11.04
N SER A 60 -22.45 2.24 -12.31
CA SER A 60 -22.01 3.50 -12.95
C SER A 60 -22.63 4.77 -12.36
N GLN A 61 -23.69 4.65 -11.56
CA GLN A 61 -24.20 5.79 -10.77
C GLN A 61 -23.19 6.23 -9.71
N HIS A 62 -22.40 5.30 -9.17
CA HIS A 62 -21.36 5.59 -8.21
C HIS A 62 -20.04 5.84 -8.95
N ALA A 63 -19.25 6.77 -8.41
CA ALA A 63 -17.98 7.18 -9.00
C ALA A 63 -16.92 7.11 -7.91
N VAL A 64 -16.70 5.91 -7.38
CA VAL A 64 -15.78 5.67 -6.27
C VAL A 64 -14.36 6.05 -6.70
N LEU A 65 -13.80 7.05 -6.02
CA LEU A 65 -12.45 7.57 -6.26
C LEU A 65 -11.49 7.17 -5.14
N ASN A 66 -12.00 6.87 -3.95
CA ASN A 66 -11.20 6.53 -2.78
C ASN A 66 -11.72 5.25 -2.14
N LEU A 67 -10.83 4.30 -1.90
CA LEU A 67 -11.15 3.03 -1.24
C LEU A 67 -10.14 2.78 -0.13
N GLN A 68 -10.64 2.54 1.08
CA GLN A 68 -9.81 2.32 2.26
C GLN A 68 -10.29 1.10 3.04
N PHE A 69 -9.37 0.18 3.28
CA PHE A 69 -9.55 -0.96 4.17
C PHE A 69 -8.59 -0.82 5.32
N MET A 70 -9.10 -0.49 6.49
CA MET A 70 -8.33 -0.27 7.70
C MET A 70 -8.52 -1.47 8.61
N GLU A 71 -7.50 -2.31 8.75
CA GLU A 71 -7.55 -3.48 9.64
C GLU A 71 -8.67 -4.47 9.25
N CYS A 72 -8.94 -4.60 7.95
CA CYS A 72 -9.96 -5.51 7.43
C CYS A 72 -9.40 -6.90 7.11
N THR A 73 -10.26 -7.92 7.23
CA THR A 73 -9.96 -9.32 6.86
C THR A 73 -10.92 -9.84 5.79
N GLY A 74 -10.78 -11.11 5.40
CA GLY A 74 -11.68 -11.75 4.43
C GLY A 74 -11.30 -11.45 2.97
N HIS A 75 -12.31 -11.20 2.14
CA HIS A 75 -12.21 -11.08 0.68
C HIS A 75 -11.82 -9.69 0.18
N VAL A 76 -10.99 -8.94 0.94
CA VAL A 76 -10.51 -7.60 0.57
C VAL A 76 -9.87 -7.59 -0.83
N GLY A 77 -9.06 -8.59 -1.15
CA GLY A 77 -8.39 -8.69 -2.46
C GLY A 77 -9.35 -8.69 -3.65
N ILE A 78 -10.51 -9.36 -3.53
CA ILE A 78 -11.53 -9.40 -4.58
C ILE A 78 -12.09 -7.99 -4.83
N VAL A 79 -12.44 -7.28 -3.77
CA VAL A 79 -13.00 -5.92 -3.86
C VAL A 79 -11.96 -4.96 -4.44
N VAL A 80 -10.69 -5.09 -4.04
CA VAL A 80 -9.57 -4.29 -4.57
C VAL A 80 -9.37 -4.53 -6.06
N ALA A 81 -9.33 -5.79 -6.51
CA ALA A 81 -9.18 -6.12 -7.92
C ALA A 81 -10.34 -5.54 -8.75
N VAL A 82 -11.59 -5.66 -8.29
CA VAL A 82 -12.74 -5.05 -8.98
C VAL A 82 -12.61 -3.52 -8.99
N ALA A 83 -12.32 -2.89 -7.86
CA ALA A 83 -12.19 -1.44 -7.79
C ALA A 83 -11.14 -0.91 -8.79
N LEU A 84 -9.99 -1.57 -8.88
CA LEU A 84 -8.93 -1.19 -9.82
C LEU A 84 -9.31 -1.50 -11.28
N THR A 85 -10.17 -2.47 -11.56
CA THR A 85 -10.53 -2.81 -12.95
C THR A 85 -11.76 -2.07 -13.47
N THR A 86 -12.69 -1.65 -12.59
CA THR A 86 -14.00 -1.12 -13.00
C THR A 86 -14.22 0.36 -12.68
N THR A 87 -13.35 0.99 -11.89
CA THR A 87 -13.54 2.38 -11.44
C THR A 87 -12.40 3.31 -11.86
N ALA A 88 -12.65 4.61 -11.77
CA ALA A 88 -11.63 5.64 -11.89
C ALA A 88 -10.93 5.93 -10.54
N LEU A 89 -10.61 4.87 -9.80
CA LEU A 89 -10.02 4.97 -8.46
C LEU A 89 -8.75 5.84 -8.50
N LYS A 90 -8.69 6.83 -7.62
CA LYS A 90 -7.53 7.73 -7.44
C LYS A 90 -6.68 7.34 -6.25
N SER A 91 -7.30 6.84 -5.19
CA SER A 91 -6.61 6.46 -3.95
C SER A 91 -7.06 5.09 -3.46
N LEU A 92 -6.09 4.24 -3.17
CA LEU A 92 -6.28 2.96 -2.49
C LEU A 92 -5.41 2.92 -1.25
N THR A 93 -6.03 2.66 -0.10
CA THR A 93 -5.34 2.41 1.16
C THR A 93 -5.75 1.05 1.70
N VAL A 94 -4.77 0.21 2.01
CA VAL A 94 -5.00 -1.03 2.76
C VAL A 94 -4.05 -1.03 3.94
N SER A 95 -4.58 -1.16 5.14
CA SER A 95 -3.79 -1.38 6.34
C SER A 95 -4.20 -2.64 7.06
N ILE A 96 -3.24 -3.26 7.75
CA ILE A 96 -3.52 -4.29 8.74
C ILE A 96 -3.26 -3.77 10.14
N GLY A 97 -4.12 -4.18 11.06
CA GLY A 97 -4.14 -3.75 12.44
C GLY A 97 -3.52 -4.76 13.40
N SER A 98 -3.34 -4.32 14.65
CA SER A 98 -2.80 -5.11 15.75
C SER A 98 -3.61 -6.36 16.11
N HIS A 99 -4.87 -6.42 15.67
CA HIS A 99 -5.77 -7.54 15.94
C HIS A 99 -5.67 -8.68 14.92
N SER A 100 -4.93 -8.50 13.84
CA SER A 100 -4.71 -9.55 12.84
C SER A 100 -3.62 -10.51 13.32
N THR A 101 -4.03 -11.69 13.79
CA THR A 101 -3.12 -12.79 14.14
C THR A 101 -2.56 -13.51 12.91
N ALA A 102 -3.09 -13.21 11.72
CA ALA A 102 -2.65 -13.81 10.47
C ALA A 102 -1.49 -13.02 9.87
N THR A 103 -0.27 -13.56 9.97
CA THR A 103 0.94 -13.09 9.29
C THR A 103 0.90 -13.24 7.76
N SER A 104 -0.28 -13.33 7.12
CA SER A 104 -0.43 -13.81 5.73
C SER A 104 -1.33 -12.96 4.80
N ILE A 105 -1.73 -11.75 5.19
CA ILE A 105 -2.76 -11.01 4.43
C ILE A 105 -2.19 -10.23 3.23
N LEU A 106 -0.88 -9.93 3.16
CA LEU A 106 -0.39 -9.07 2.06
C LEU A 106 -0.44 -9.76 0.70
N ASP A 107 0.01 -11.00 0.59
CA ASP A 107 0.23 -11.65 -0.70
C ASP A 107 -1.01 -11.69 -1.61
N PRO A 108 -2.20 -12.14 -1.14
CA PRO A 108 -3.41 -12.11 -1.96
C PRO A 108 -3.82 -10.69 -2.36
N ILE A 109 -3.64 -9.71 -1.47
CA ILE A 109 -4.01 -8.32 -1.73
C ILE A 109 -3.04 -7.68 -2.72
N ALA A 110 -1.73 -7.82 -2.52
CA ALA A 110 -0.69 -7.33 -3.42
C ALA A 110 -0.81 -7.98 -4.81
N HIS A 111 -1.10 -9.27 -4.90
CA HIS A 111 -1.42 -9.93 -6.16
C HIS A 111 -2.66 -9.32 -6.82
N SER A 112 -3.74 -9.10 -6.05
CA SER A 112 -4.96 -8.47 -6.55
C SER A 112 -4.74 -7.04 -7.05
N ILE A 113 -3.86 -6.28 -6.38
CA ILE A 113 -3.44 -4.94 -6.81
C ILE A 113 -2.65 -5.03 -8.11
N GLY A 114 -1.68 -5.95 -8.20
CA GLY A 114 -0.90 -6.18 -9.40
C GLY A 114 -1.79 -6.46 -10.61
N VAL A 115 -2.68 -7.46 -10.49
CA VAL A 115 -3.68 -7.80 -11.53
C VAL A 115 -4.57 -6.61 -11.86
N GLY A 116 -5.08 -5.91 -10.85
CA GLY A 116 -5.97 -4.76 -11.05
C GLY A 116 -5.30 -3.55 -11.72
N LEU A 117 -4.00 -3.37 -11.53
CA LEU A 117 -3.23 -2.31 -12.19
C LEU A 117 -2.87 -2.65 -13.65
N GLN A 118 -2.77 -3.93 -14.00
CA GLN A 118 -2.46 -4.35 -15.38
C GLN A 118 -3.53 -3.95 -16.39
N THR A 119 -4.79 -3.77 -15.98
CA THR A 119 -5.93 -3.52 -16.88
C THR A 119 -6.04 -2.09 -17.40
N SER A 120 -4.92 -1.38 -17.57
CA SER A 120 -4.85 0.02 -18.01
C SER A 120 -5.51 1.02 -17.06
N ASN A 121 -5.72 0.67 -15.77
CA ASN A 121 -6.12 1.67 -14.77
C ASN A 121 -4.96 2.66 -14.54
N SER A 122 -5.02 3.73 -15.30
CA SER A 122 -4.13 4.89 -15.28
C SER A 122 -4.73 6.05 -14.49
N ASN A 123 -5.66 5.77 -13.56
CA ASN A 123 -6.24 6.78 -12.68
C ASN A 123 -5.66 6.74 -11.27
N LEU A 124 -5.14 5.59 -10.82
CA LEU A 124 -4.63 5.46 -9.46
C LEU A 124 -3.42 6.38 -9.27
N GLN A 125 -3.55 7.35 -8.37
CA GLN A 125 -2.54 8.35 -8.04
C GLN A 125 -1.88 8.05 -6.70
N THR A 126 -2.53 7.29 -5.82
CA THR A 126 -2.06 6.99 -4.48
C THR A 126 -2.33 5.53 -4.14
N LEU A 127 -1.26 4.82 -3.78
CA LEU A 127 -1.32 3.46 -3.27
C LEU A 127 -0.61 3.43 -1.91
N GLU A 128 -1.35 3.08 -0.87
CA GLU A 128 -0.82 2.98 0.49
C GLU A 128 -1.08 1.59 1.06
N LEU A 129 -0.01 0.86 1.36
CA LEU A 129 -0.03 -0.45 2.02
C LEU A 129 0.69 -0.29 3.36
N LYS A 130 -0.05 -0.31 4.47
CA LYS A 130 0.50 0.04 5.79
C LYS A 130 0.31 -1.07 6.81
N SER A 131 1.36 -1.38 7.56
CA SER A 131 1.24 -2.22 8.75
C SER A 131 1.22 -1.39 10.02
N ALA A 132 0.34 -1.74 10.96
CA ALA A 132 0.36 -1.22 12.31
C ALA A 132 1.52 -1.83 13.13
N SER A 133 1.90 -1.16 14.21
CA SER A 133 2.95 -1.59 15.13
C SER A 133 2.67 -3.01 15.63
N ASN A 134 3.61 -3.93 15.39
CA ASN A 134 3.61 -5.36 15.79
C ASN A 134 2.94 -6.37 14.84
N VAL A 135 2.30 -5.94 13.76
CA VAL A 135 1.86 -6.84 12.68
C VAL A 135 2.59 -6.43 11.42
N PHE A 136 2.92 -7.41 10.58
CA PHE A 136 3.74 -7.18 9.42
C PHE A 136 3.08 -7.73 8.17
N PHE A 137 3.03 -6.88 7.16
CA PHE A 137 2.71 -7.29 5.81
C PHE A 137 3.94 -7.95 5.17
N THR A 138 3.97 -9.28 5.09
CA THR A 138 5.05 -9.97 4.38
C THR A 138 4.74 -10.04 2.89
N LEU A 139 5.56 -9.38 2.07
CA LEU A 139 5.51 -9.41 0.61
C LEU A 139 6.41 -10.53 0.08
N SER A 140 5.83 -11.58 -0.50
CA SER A 140 6.60 -12.60 -1.22
C SER A 140 7.10 -12.11 -2.57
N ALA A 141 8.04 -12.86 -3.16
CA ALA A 141 8.50 -12.60 -4.51
C ALA A 141 7.33 -12.67 -5.52
N ALA A 142 6.42 -13.64 -5.39
CA ALA A 142 5.28 -13.81 -6.31
C ALA A 142 4.32 -12.60 -6.28
N ALA A 143 4.01 -12.10 -5.08
CA ALA A 143 3.19 -10.91 -4.92
C ALA A 143 3.91 -9.64 -5.44
N ALA A 144 5.22 -9.53 -5.19
CA ALA A 144 6.02 -8.41 -5.69
C ALA A 144 6.14 -8.41 -7.22
N PHE A 145 6.27 -9.56 -7.87
CA PHE A 145 6.26 -9.67 -9.33
C PHE A 145 4.91 -9.23 -9.92
N SER A 146 3.80 -9.58 -9.27
CA SER A 146 2.49 -9.10 -9.71
C SER A 146 2.38 -7.57 -9.61
N LEU A 147 2.89 -6.97 -8.52
CA LEU A 147 2.99 -5.53 -8.39
C LEU A 147 3.92 -4.90 -9.45
N GLU A 148 5.07 -5.52 -9.74
CA GLU A 148 6.00 -5.08 -10.79
C GLU A 148 5.28 -4.95 -12.15
N GLU A 149 4.58 -6.00 -12.57
CA GLU A 149 3.82 -6.02 -13.82
C GLU A 149 2.71 -4.95 -13.84
N GLY A 150 1.95 -4.84 -12.74
CA GLY A 150 0.88 -3.85 -12.61
C GLY A 150 1.38 -2.41 -12.63
N MET A 151 2.44 -2.11 -11.88
CA MET A 151 3.08 -0.78 -11.88
C MET A 151 3.66 -0.42 -13.25
N GLY A 152 4.13 -1.40 -14.03
CA GLY A 152 4.59 -1.21 -15.40
C GLY A 152 3.55 -0.55 -16.31
N ALA A 153 2.28 -0.89 -16.12
CA ALA A 153 1.14 -0.37 -16.87
C ALA A 153 0.63 0.98 -16.35
N ASN A 154 0.80 1.28 -15.06
CA ASN A 154 0.29 2.51 -14.47
C ASN A 154 1.15 3.72 -14.87
N LYS A 155 0.49 4.83 -15.25
CA LYS A 155 1.15 6.09 -15.65
C LYS A 155 0.76 7.29 -14.79
N SER A 156 -0.03 7.08 -13.75
CA SER A 156 -0.61 8.14 -12.91
C SER A 156 -0.13 8.12 -11.45
N LEU A 157 0.50 7.05 -11.00
CA LEU A 157 0.87 6.86 -9.60
C LEU A 157 1.90 7.91 -9.18
N GLN A 158 1.48 8.77 -8.26
CA GLN A 158 2.32 9.86 -7.72
C GLN A 158 2.80 9.57 -6.31
N ARG A 159 2.03 8.80 -5.54
CA ARG A 159 2.32 8.46 -4.15
C ARG A 159 2.29 6.96 -3.95
N PHE A 160 3.38 6.41 -3.44
CA PHE A 160 3.52 4.98 -3.17
C PHE A 160 4.09 4.78 -1.77
N TYR A 161 3.27 4.26 -0.86
CA TYR A 161 3.63 4.03 0.54
C TYR A 161 3.52 2.55 0.87
N MET A 162 4.56 1.99 1.46
CA MET A 162 4.66 0.59 1.86
C MET A 162 5.33 0.49 3.24
N ASP A 163 4.75 1.18 4.23
CA ASP A 163 5.31 1.34 5.57
C ASP A 163 5.04 0.11 6.45
N GLY A 164 6.03 -0.30 7.24
CA GLY A 164 5.91 -1.44 8.16
C GLY A 164 5.83 -2.80 7.47
N CYS A 165 6.14 -2.87 6.17
CA CYS A 165 6.12 -4.12 5.41
C CYS A 165 7.40 -4.93 5.59
N ARG A 166 7.29 -6.25 5.53
CA ARG A 166 8.41 -7.19 5.46
C ARG A 166 8.54 -7.72 4.04
N PHE A 167 9.75 -7.98 3.60
CA PHE A 167 10.01 -8.68 2.35
C PHE A 167 10.38 -10.10 2.67
N ALA A 168 9.77 -11.10 2.02
CA ALA A 168 10.15 -12.49 2.27
C ALA A 168 11.59 -12.76 1.79
N GLU A 169 11.97 -12.14 0.67
CA GLU A 169 13.23 -12.39 -0.04
C GLU A 169 13.74 -11.11 -0.74
N ARG A 170 15.04 -11.08 -1.04
CA ARG A 170 15.66 -9.99 -1.82
C ARG A 170 14.98 -9.77 -3.19
N ASN A 171 14.50 -10.84 -3.81
CA ASN A 171 13.81 -10.76 -5.11
C ASN A 171 12.51 -9.94 -5.04
N ALA A 172 11.84 -9.90 -3.89
CA ALA A 172 10.64 -9.07 -3.71
C ALA A 172 10.99 -7.57 -3.77
N VAL A 173 12.10 -7.17 -3.14
CA VAL A 173 12.62 -5.79 -3.21
C VAL A 173 13.03 -5.45 -4.64
N GLN A 174 13.73 -6.35 -5.33
CA GLN A 174 14.13 -6.15 -6.72
C GLN A 174 12.93 -5.97 -7.66
N ALA A 175 11.88 -6.78 -7.49
CA ALA A 175 10.66 -6.66 -8.28
C ALA A 175 9.97 -5.30 -8.04
N LEU A 176 9.89 -4.87 -6.79
CA LEU A 176 9.35 -3.56 -6.46
C LEU A 176 10.16 -2.41 -7.09
N ALA A 177 11.49 -2.48 -7.03
CA ALA A 177 12.38 -1.51 -7.67
C ALA A 177 12.19 -1.46 -9.21
N ARG A 178 12.04 -2.62 -9.86
CA ARG A 178 11.75 -2.70 -11.30
C ARG A 178 10.36 -2.16 -11.64
N GLY A 179 9.35 -2.39 -10.81
CA GLY A 179 8.02 -1.80 -10.95
C GLY A 179 8.07 -0.28 -10.92
N MET A 180 8.74 0.29 -9.91
CA MET A 180 8.93 1.73 -9.78
C MET A 180 9.75 2.37 -10.92
N LYS A 181 10.65 1.60 -11.55
CA LYS A 181 11.41 2.04 -12.73
C LYS A 181 10.51 2.45 -13.91
N ASN A 182 9.30 1.91 -13.98
CA ASN A 182 8.36 2.21 -15.07
C ASN A 182 7.39 3.35 -14.74
N LEU A 183 7.42 3.87 -13.50
CA LEU A 183 6.59 4.96 -13.01
C LEU A 183 7.36 6.28 -13.12
N GLY A 184 7.04 7.10 -14.14
CA GLY A 184 7.67 8.41 -14.36
C GLY A 184 6.95 9.59 -13.68
N THR A 185 5.97 9.32 -12.83
CA THR A 185 5.10 10.31 -12.19
C THR A 185 5.23 10.37 -10.67
N LEU A 186 6.12 9.58 -10.07
CA LEU A 186 6.29 9.54 -8.62
C LEU A 186 6.77 10.89 -8.08
N ARG A 187 6.13 11.31 -6.98
CA ARG A 187 6.44 12.53 -6.22
C ARG A 187 6.72 12.24 -4.76
N ASP A 188 6.14 11.18 -4.21
CA ASP A 188 6.23 10.85 -2.79
C ASP A 188 6.33 9.34 -2.61
N VAL A 189 7.47 8.86 -2.11
CA VAL A 189 7.74 7.44 -1.91
C VAL A 189 8.09 7.21 -0.44
N ARG A 190 7.42 6.26 0.19
CA ARG A 190 7.68 5.89 1.59
C ARG A 190 7.76 4.38 1.74
N LEU A 191 8.86 3.91 2.31
CA LEU A 191 9.07 2.53 2.72
C LEU A 191 9.64 2.54 4.14
N ALA A 192 8.93 3.18 5.07
CA ALA A 192 9.43 3.38 6.43
C ALA A 192 9.27 2.11 7.28
N SER A 193 10.22 1.86 8.18
CA SER A 193 10.15 0.81 9.21
C SER A 193 9.92 -0.61 8.65
N CYS A 194 10.51 -0.93 7.51
CA CYS A 194 10.42 -2.24 6.87
C CYS A 194 11.46 -3.23 7.44
N PHE A 195 11.37 -3.48 8.75
CA PHE A 195 12.38 -4.20 9.55
C PHE A 195 12.22 -5.74 9.56
N SER A 196 13.33 -6.44 9.84
CA SER A 196 13.66 -7.84 9.50
C SER A 196 13.60 -8.85 10.66
N GLN A 197 12.63 -8.76 11.58
CA GLN A 197 12.38 -9.94 12.43
C GLN A 197 11.74 -11.04 11.57
N ASN A 198 12.55 -11.95 11.00
CA ASN A 198 12.15 -13.05 10.11
C ASN A 198 11.77 -12.67 8.66
N GLY A 199 12.42 -11.66 8.08
CA GLY A 199 12.29 -11.31 6.65
C GLY A 199 13.56 -10.69 6.10
N HIS A 200 13.60 -10.33 4.82
CA HIS A 200 14.68 -9.55 4.22
C HIS A 200 14.56 -8.07 4.62
N PRO A 201 15.58 -7.47 5.28
CA PRO A 201 15.57 -6.07 5.64
C PRO A 201 15.70 -5.18 4.41
N LEU A 202 15.22 -3.94 4.52
CA LEU A 202 15.72 -2.87 3.66
C LEU A 202 17.10 -2.40 4.14
N ASP A 203 18.11 -3.20 3.81
CA ASP A 203 19.52 -2.90 4.00
C ASP A 203 20.08 -1.98 2.90
N ASP A 204 21.36 -1.62 3.03
CA ASP A 204 22.11 -0.80 2.08
C ASP A 204 21.93 -1.22 0.61
N ASP A 205 22.03 -2.51 0.32
CA ASP A 205 21.87 -3.04 -1.03
C ASP A 205 20.42 -2.90 -1.52
N SER A 206 19.45 -3.16 -0.64
CA SER A 206 18.02 -3.04 -0.92
C SER A 206 17.63 -1.59 -1.17
N ILE A 207 18.11 -0.66 -0.34
CA ILE A 207 17.93 0.78 -0.51
C ILE A 207 18.55 1.26 -1.82
N ALA A 208 19.78 0.85 -2.13
CA ALA A 208 20.42 1.19 -3.40
C ALA A 208 19.63 0.70 -4.63
N GLN A 209 19.03 -0.50 -4.56
CA GLN A 209 18.17 -1.03 -5.62
C GLN A 209 16.89 -0.20 -5.78
N LEU A 210 16.20 0.11 -4.68
CA LEU A 210 14.99 0.94 -4.69
C LEU A 210 15.29 2.34 -5.27
N ILE A 211 16.41 2.94 -4.86
CA ILE A 211 16.90 4.22 -5.38
C ILE A 211 17.14 4.15 -6.88
N HIS A 212 17.80 3.10 -7.37
CA HIS A 212 17.99 2.90 -8.81
C HIS A 212 16.65 2.85 -9.56
N GLY A 213 15.62 2.24 -8.96
CA GLY A 213 14.26 2.20 -9.50
C GLY A 213 13.58 3.57 -9.59
N ILE A 214 13.86 4.50 -8.68
CA ILE A 214 13.20 5.82 -8.65
C ILE A 214 14.06 6.97 -9.20
N ALA A 215 15.36 6.76 -9.45
CA ALA A 215 16.31 7.83 -9.82
C ALA A 215 16.03 8.58 -11.14
N HIS A 216 15.12 8.07 -11.97
CA HIS A 216 14.68 8.75 -13.19
C HIS A 216 13.50 9.71 -12.95
N ASN A 217 12.87 9.67 -11.78
CA ASN A 217 11.75 10.55 -11.41
C ASN A 217 12.24 11.95 -11.03
N SER A 218 12.46 12.81 -12.02
CA SER A 218 12.90 14.19 -11.83
C SER A 218 11.91 15.09 -11.06
N ASN A 219 10.69 14.62 -10.81
CA ASN A 219 9.68 15.29 -9.99
C ASN A 219 9.47 14.65 -8.62
N LEU A 220 10.35 13.73 -8.19
CA LEU A 220 10.31 13.19 -6.84
C LEU A 220 10.60 14.31 -5.84
N GLU A 221 9.67 14.56 -4.91
CA GLU A 221 9.69 15.66 -3.94
C GLU A 221 9.92 15.14 -2.50
N ARG A 222 9.46 13.93 -2.19
CA ARG A 222 9.62 13.31 -0.86
C ARG A 222 10.07 11.86 -0.95
N LEU A 223 11.02 11.51 -0.09
CA LEU A 223 11.45 10.14 0.13
C LEU A 223 11.56 9.88 1.63
N ASP A 224 10.91 8.82 2.10
CA ASP A 224 11.03 8.33 3.47
C ASP A 224 11.51 6.89 3.46
N VAL A 225 12.70 6.68 4.01
CA VAL A 225 13.28 5.36 4.28
C VAL A 225 13.73 5.26 5.73
N SER A 226 13.08 6.01 6.63
CA SER A 226 13.29 5.95 8.07
C SER A 226 13.04 4.55 8.63
N GLY A 227 13.66 4.20 9.75
CA GLY A 227 13.43 2.91 10.42
C GLY A 227 13.99 1.69 9.67
N ASN A 228 14.88 1.87 8.70
CA ASN A 228 15.51 0.80 7.92
C ASN A 228 17.01 0.69 8.23
N LYS A 229 17.80 -0.01 7.40
CA LYS A 229 19.25 -0.09 7.52
C LYS A 229 19.94 0.59 6.32
N CYS A 230 19.74 1.90 6.21
CA CYS A 230 20.41 2.77 5.24
C CYS A 230 21.64 3.41 5.88
N LEU A 231 22.79 2.75 5.73
CA LEU A 231 24.09 3.15 6.24
C LEU A 231 24.98 3.59 5.06
N ASP A 232 26.24 3.17 5.00
CA ASP A 232 27.24 3.72 4.09
C ASP A 232 26.83 3.67 2.61
N ARG A 233 26.48 2.48 2.08
CA ARG A 233 26.17 2.34 0.64
C ARG A 233 24.80 2.89 0.30
N GLY A 234 23.83 2.76 1.21
CA GLY A 234 22.49 3.33 1.05
C GLY A 234 22.57 4.86 0.98
N ILE A 235 23.38 5.48 1.84
CA ILE A 235 23.62 6.93 1.84
C ILE A 235 24.32 7.38 0.55
N VAL A 236 25.30 6.64 0.05
CA VAL A 236 25.93 6.94 -1.25
C VAL A 236 24.89 6.90 -2.38
N ALA A 237 24.02 5.89 -2.41
CA ALA A 237 22.95 5.82 -3.39
C ALA A 237 21.98 7.03 -3.26
N LEU A 238 21.62 7.42 -2.03
CA LEU A 238 20.76 8.58 -1.79
C LEU A 238 21.40 9.88 -2.28
N ALA A 239 22.70 10.06 -2.06
CA ALA A 239 23.43 11.22 -2.58
C ALA A 239 23.27 11.33 -4.11
N THR A 240 23.40 10.21 -4.84
CA THR A 240 23.19 10.21 -6.29
C THR A 240 21.76 10.51 -6.71
N LEU A 241 20.76 10.20 -5.87
CA LEU A 241 19.36 10.52 -6.11
C LEU A 241 19.08 12.02 -5.93
N LEU A 242 19.68 12.64 -4.90
CA LEU A 242 19.53 14.07 -4.62
C LEU A 242 20.03 14.93 -5.78
N ASP A 243 21.12 14.51 -6.44
CA ASP A 243 21.66 15.21 -7.63
C ASP A 243 20.73 15.17 -8.86
N ARG A 244 19.74 14.26 -8.87
CA ARG A 244 18.91 13.95 -10.05
C ARG A 244 17.43 14.33 -9.90
N THR A 245 17.02 14.70 -8.70
CA THR A 245 15.61 14.86 -8.33
C THR A 245 15.35 16.22 -7.69
N LYS A 246 14.08 16.50 -7.38
CA LYS A 246 13.64 17.72 -6.69
C LYS A 246 13.26 17.42 -5.24
N ILE A 247 13.96 16.49 -4.59
CA ILE A 247 13.63 16.10 -3.22
C ILE A 247 13.74 17.32 -2.32
N GLN A 248 12.63 17.63 -1.64
CA GLN A 248 12.50 18.70 -0.65
C GLN A 248 12.43 18.13 0.77
N SER A 249 12.05 16.86 0.91
CA SER A 249 11.97 16.16 2.19
C SER A 249 12.59 14.77 2.05
N LEU A 250 13.62 14.51 2.84
CA LEU A 250 14.26 13.20 2.95
C LEU A 250 14.26 12.79 4.42
N ASP A 251 13.54 11.72 4.77
CA ASP A 251 13.54 11.17 6.12
C ASP A 251 14.43 9.92 6.19
N LEU A 252 15.47 10.03 7.01
CA LEU A 252 16.44 8.99 7.34
C LEU A 252 16.48 8.71 8.84
N SER A 253 15.51 9.17 9.61
CA SER A 253 15.49 8.96 11.06
C SER A 253 15.46 7.47 11.41
N SER A 254 15.91 7.15 12.62
CA SER A 254 15.80 5.80 13.20
C SER A 254 16.44 4.68 12.37
N GLN A 255 17.56 4.92 11.67
CA GLN A 255 18.28 3.82 11.00
C GLN A 255 18.77 2.80 12.03
N CYS A 256 18.48 1.53 11.76
CA CYS A 256 18.96 0.40 12.53
C CYS A 256 20.40 0.09 12.13
N ILE A 257 21.31 0.16 13.09
CA ILE A 257 22.74 -0.23 12.92
C ILE A 257 22.95 -1.73 13.23
N ASP A 258 21.87 -2.42 13.64
CA ASP A 258 21.79 -3.77 14.23
C ASP A 258 22.44 -3.92 15.62
N GLN A 259 21.76 -4.71 16.45
CA GLN A 259 22.03 -4.97 17.87
C GLN A 259 23.21 -5.92 18.13
N GLU A 260 23.90 -6.44 17.10
CA GLU A 260 25.11 -7.24 17.32
C GLU A 260 26.27 -6.40 17.88
N GLU A 261 26.34 -5.10 17.56
CA GLU A 261 27.29 -4.20 18.21
C GLU A 261 26.87 -3.85 19.66
N SER A 262 25.58 -3.90 19.99
CA SER A 262 25.10 -3.64 21.36
C SER A 262 25.40 -4.78 22.34
N MET A 263 25.67 -6.00 21.85
CA MET A 263 26.15 -7.11 22.71
C MET A 263 27.65 -7.01 23.01
N ILE A 264 28.42 -6.22 22.25
CA ILE A 264 29.87 -6.05 22.47
C ILE A 264 30.16 -5.02 23.59
N PHE A 265 29.21 -4.14 23.91
CA PHE A 265 29.39 -3.10 24.94
C PHE A 265 28.88 -3.48 26.33
N HIS A 266 28.41 -4.72 26.55
CA HIS A 266 27.97 -5.18 27.87
C HIS A 266 29.02 -5.96 28.69
N ASP A 267 30.22 -6.19 28.14
CA ASP A 267 31.33 -6.91 28.80
C ASP A 267 32.61 -6.04 28.96
N TRP A 268 32.49 -4.82 29.51
CA TRP A 268 33.63 -4.02 29.99
C TRP A 268 33.39 -3.50 31.41
#